data_AF-A0A1Z9QII6-F1
#
_entry.id   AF-A0A1Z9QII6-F1
#
_cell.length_a   1.000
_cell.length_b   1.000
_cell.length_c   1.000
_cell.angle_alpha   90.00
_cell.angle_beta   90.00
_cell.angle_gamma   90.00
#
_symmetry.space_group_name_H-M   'P 1'
#
loop_
_entity.id
_entity.type
_entity.pdbx_description
1 polymer ?
#
loop_
_entity_poly.entity_id
_entity_poly.type
_entity_poly.pdbx_seq_one_letter_code
_entity_poly.pdbx_strand_id
1 'polypeptide(L)'
;MNNIKTEQDFIWDSLDELFPNTTSNIYPHIDEKHTLDAELKEKELYMIIDALNLCDYNQTHTASALGIGRTNLIARCKRLGISLKKDELEASPTFEI
;
A
#
# COMPACT_ATOMS: atom_id res chain seq x y z
N MET A 1 -12.80 -43.39 -23.16
CA MET A 1 -11.68 -43.26 -22.20
C MET A 1 -11.10 -41.85 -22.39
N ASN A 2 -11.44 -40.93 -21.48
CA ASN A 2 -10.88 -39.58 -21.23
C ASN A 2 -10.37 -38.73 -22.42
N ASN A 3 -11.27 -38.15 -23.23
CA ASN A 3 -10.95 -37.08 -24.19
C ASN A 3 -10.93 -35.67 -23.56
N ILE A 4 -11.61 -35.50 -22.41
CA ILE A 4 -11.75 -34.22 -21.71
C ILE A 4 -10.43 -33.77 -21.06
N LYS A 5 -9.60 -34.73 -20.64
CA LYS A 5 -8.28 -34.41 -20.06
C LYS A 5 -7.37 -33.79 -21.12
N THR A 6 -7.40 -34.33 -22.34
CA THR A 6 -6.56 -33.88 -23.45
C THR A 6 -6.90 -32.46 -23.92
N GLU A 7 -8.18 -32.07 -23.96
CA GLU A 7 -8.58 -30.70 -24.27
C GLU A 7 -8.22 -29.71 -23.16
N GLN A 8 -8.38 -30.12 -21.90
CA GLN A 8 -7.99 -29.29 -20.75
C GLN A 8 -6.48 -29.08 -20.71
N ASP A 9 -5.70 -30.13 -20.93
CA ASP A 9 -4.23 -30.06 -20.99
C ASP A 9 -3.79 -29.08 -22.09
N PHE A 10 -4.41 -29.13 -23.27
CA PHE A 10 -4.11 -28.21 -24.37
C PHE A 10 -4.44 -26.75 -24.04
N ILE A 11 -5.54 -26.51 -23.31
CA ILE A 11 -5.90 -25.15 -22.84
C ILE A 11 -4.86 -24.65 -21.85
N TRP A 12 -4.39 -25.50 -20.93
CA TRP A 12 -3.37 -25.12 -19.95
C TRP A 12 -2.03 -24.84 -20.62
N ASP A 13 -1.60 -25.67 -21.56
CA ASP A 13 -0.37 -25.46 -22.33
C ASP A 13 -0.41 -24.14 -23.12
N SER A 14 -1.55 -23.83 -23.75
CA SER A 14 -1.76 -22.57 -24.47
C SER A 14 -1.73 -21.36 -23.54
N LEU A 15 -2.25 -21.50 -22.32
CA LEU A 15 -2.23 -20.44 -21.32
C LEU A 15 -0.81 -20.23 -20.77
N ASP A 16 -0.04 -21.29 -20.54
CA ASP A 16 1.37 -21.19 -20.13
C ASP A 16 2.23 -20.53 -21.21
N GLU A 17 1.93 -20.73 -22.50
CA GLU A 17 2.63 -20.06 -23.61
C GLU A 17 2.25 -18.57 -23.72
N LEU A 18 0.97 -18.23 -23.52
CA LEU A 18 0.47 -16.86 -23.58
C LEU A 18 0.85 -16.04 -22.34
N PHE A 19 0.99 -16.69 -21.19
CA PHE A 19 1.37 -16.11 -19.90
C PHE A 19 2.63 -16.81 -19.39
N PRO A 20 3.80 -16.61 -20.04
CA PRO A 20 5.02 -17.34 -19.72
C PRO A 20 5.37 -17.15 -18.24
N ASN A 21 5.38 -18.27 -17.51
CA ASN A 21 5.76 -18.34 -16.11
C ASN A 21 7.16 -17.75 -15.93
N THR A 22 7.25 -16.49 -15.53
CA THR A 22 8.46 -15.83 -15.00
C THR A 22 8.78 -16.38 -13.61
N THR A 23 8.76 -17.70 -13.44
CA THR A 23 8.97 -18.37 -12.17
C THR A 23 10.42 -18.80 -12.04
N SER A 24 11.31 -17.83 -11.82
CA SER A 24 12.24 -17.97 -10.69
C SER A 24 11.60 -17.52 -9.38
N ASN A 25 10.35 -17.03 -9.41
CA ASN A 25 9.63 -16.59 -8.22
C ASN A 25 8.27 -17.30 -8.14
N ILE A 26 8.05 -18.07 -7.07
CA ILE A 26 6.81 -18.83 -6.80
C ILE A 26 5.60 -17.88 -6.65
N TYR A 27 5.82 -16.57 -6.64
CA TYR A 27 4.81 -15.52 -6.79
C TYR A 27 5.31 -14.44 -7.77
N PRO A 28 4.97 -14.50 -9.07
CA PRO A 28 5.41 -13.53 -10.07
C PRO A 28 4.80 -12.12 -9.89
N HIS A 29 3.93 -11.92 -8.90
CA HIS A 29 3.23 -10.66 -8.62
C HIS A 29 3.69 -9.97 -7.32
N ILE A 30 4.53 -10.61 -6.51
CA ILE A 30 5.13 -9.94 -5.34
C ILE A 30 6.36 -9.21 -5.86
N ASP A 31 6.10 -8.11 -6.55
CA ASP A 31 7.12 -7.09 -6.75
C ASP A 31 7.56 -6.63 -5.35
N GLU A 32 8.85 -6.45 -5.08
CA GLU A 32 9.32 -6.06 -3.73
C GLU A 32 8.67 -4.74 -3.26
N LYS A 33 8.19 -3.93 -4.21
CA LYS A 33 7.39 -2.72 -3.99
C LYS A 33 5.93 -2.97 -3.60
N HIS A 34 5.32 -4.08 -4.02
CA HIS A 34 3.91 -4.42 -3.83
C HIS A 34 3.73 -5.53 -2.78
N THR A 35 4.46 -5.41 -1.66
CA THR A 35 4.23 -6.26 -0.50
C THR A 35 3.06 -5.71 0.31
N LEU A 36 2.31 -6.59 1.00
CA LEU A 36 1.21 -6.20 1.88
C LEU A 36 1.66 -5.14 2.91
N ASP A 37 2.87 -5.30 3.46
CA ASP A 37 3.43 -4.36 4.43
C ASP A 37 3.71 -2.98 3.82
N ALA A 38 4.16 -2.93 2.56
CA ALA A 38 4.41 -1.68 1.84
C ALA A 38 3.10 -0.94 1.55
N GLU A 39 2.10 -1.64 0.99
CA GLU A 39 0.79 -1.04 0.67
C GLU A 39 0.05 -0.58 1.93
N LEU A 40 0.13 -1.35 3.01
CA LEU A 40 -0.48 -0.97 4.28
C LEU A 40 0.18 0.28 4.86
N LYS A 41 1.51 0.40 4.76
CA LYS A 41 2.26 1.59 5.17
C LYS A 41 1.86 2.83 4.37
N GLU A 42 1.78 2.68 3.05
CA GLU A 42 1.40 3.77 2.15
C GLU A 42 -0.01 4.26 2.47
N LYS A 43 -0.98 3.34 2.57
CA LYS A 43 -2.36 3.67 2.91
C LYS A 43 -2.49 4.31 4.29
N GLU A 44 -1.74 3.83 5.26
CA GLU A 44 -1.70 4.43 6.60
C GLU A 44 -1.14 5.85 6.57
N LEU A 45 -0.08 6.10 5.81
CA LEU A 45 0.54 7.41 5.64
C LEU A 45 -0.48 8.41 5.05
N TYR A 46 -1.14 8.05 3.95
CA TYR A 46 -2.14 8.90 3.32
C TYR A 46 -3.28 9.24 4.28
N MET A 47 -3.85 8.25 4.95
CA MET A 47 -4.94 8.48 5.89
C MET A 47 -4.54 9.40 7.05
N ILE A 48 -3.33 9.25 7.59
CA ILE A 48 -2.84 10.11 8.67
C ILE A 48 -2.65 11.55 8.19
N ILE A 49 -2.05 11.75 7.02
CA ILE A 49 -1.82 13.09 6.45
C ILE A 49 -3.16 13.78 6.16
N ASP A 50 -4.10 13.09 5.53
CA ASP A 50 -5.43 13.63 5.23
C ASP A 50 -6.18 14.03 6.50
N ALA A 51 -6.15 13.17 7.53
CA ALA A 51 -6.77 13.47 8.80
C ALA A 51 -6.10 14.64 9.53
N LEU A 52 -4.77 14.75 9.47
CA LEU A 52 -4.03 15.89 10.01
C LEU A 52 -4.42 17.19 9.31
N ASN A 53 -4.46 17.18 7.97
CA ASN A 53 -4.85 18.36 7.18
C ASN A 53 -6.31 18.76 7.47
N LEU A 54 -7.24 17.81 7.48
CA LEU A 54 -8.65 18.05 7.80
C LEU A 54 -8.86 18.64 9.19
N CYS A 55 -8.03 18.23 10.16
CA CYS A 55 -8.12 18.67 11.55
C CYS A 55 -7.16 19.84 11.89
N ASP A 56 -6.58 20.52 10.89
CA ASP A 56 -5.59 21.59 11.09
C ASP A 56 -4.45 21.20 12.05
N TYR A 57 -3.94 19.98 11.91
CA TYR A 57 -2.89 19.38 12.73
C TYR A 57 -3.24 19.27 14.22
N ASN A 58 -4.53 19.37 14.59
CA ASN A 58 -4.99 19.09 15.94
C ASN A 58 -4.94 17.58 16.20
N GLN A 59 -3.93 17.15 16.96
CA GLN A 59 -3.65 15.74 17.23
C GLN A 59 -4.79 14.99 17.92
N THR A 60 -5.53 15.66 18.81
CA THR A 60 -6.65 15.03 19.54
C THR A 60 -7.82 14.77 18.59
N HIS A 61 -8.17 15.75 17.76
CA HIS A 61 -9.22 15.58 16.74
C HIS A 61 -8.80 14.61 15.64
N THR A 62 -7.54 14.66 15.20
CA THR A 62 -6.98 13.72 14.21
C THR A 62 -7.07 12.28 14.72
N ALA A 63 -6.63 12.03 15.95
CA ALA A 63 -6.70 10.71 16.57
C ALA A 63 -8.16 10.22 16.68
N SER A 64 -9.07 11.10 17.08
CA SER A 64 -10.51 10.82 17.13
C SER A 64 -11.09 10.50 15.75
N ALA A 65 -10.72 11.25 14.71
CA ALA A 65 -11.19 11.05 13.34
C ALA A 65 -10.73 9.72 12.75
N LEU A 66 -9.50 9.30 13.09
CA LEU A 66 -8.94 8.00 12.72
C LEU A 66 -9.41 6.85 13.61
N GLY A 67 -10.17 7.12 14.68
CA GLY A 67 -10.63 6.11 15.63
C GLY A 67 -9.52 5.46 16.46
N ILE A 68 -8.40 6.17 16.68
CA ILE A 68 -7.25 5.67 17.45
C ILE A 68 -6.93 6.58 18.65
N GLY A 69 -6.17 6.06 19.61
CA GLY A 69 -5.69 6.87 20.73
C GLY A 69 -4.59 7.86 20.32
N ARG A 70 -4.54 9.05 20.94
CA ARG A 70 -3.52 10.08 20.65
C ARG A 70 -2.08 9.56 20.79
N THR A 71 -1.78 8.76 21.81
CA THR A 71 -0.45 8.14 21.99
C THR A 71 -0.11 7.19 20.83
N ASN A 72 -1.11 6.48 20.31
CA ASN A 72 -0.94 5.56 19.18
C ASN A 72 -0.68 6.34 17.88
N LEU A 73 -1.39 7.45 17.65
CA LEU A 73 -1.13 8.38 16.55
C LEU A 73 0.32 8.87 16.59
N ILE A 74 0.80 9.37 17.74
CA ILE A 74 2.18 9.87 17.89
C ILE A 74 3.21 8.78 17.55
N ALA A 75 3.01 7.55 18.05
CA ALA A 75 3.91 6.44 17.76
C ALA A 75 3.92 6.07 16.27
N ARG A 76 2.75 6.04 15.61
CA ARG A 76 2.62 5.77 14.17
C ARG A 76 3.29 6.85 13.33
N CYS A 77 3.03 8.13 13.62
CA CYS A 77 3.68 9.23 12.91
C CYS A 77 5.21 9.18 13.04
N LYS A 78 5.73 8.87 14.24
CA LYS A 78 7.18 8.70 14.44
C LYS A 78 7.76 7.55 13.61
N ARG A 79 7.07 6.41 13.54
CA ARG A 79 7.47 5.26 12.72
C ARG A 79 7.45 5.56 11.22
N LEU A 80 6.51 6.40 10.79
CA LEU A 80 6.30 6.78 9.39
C LEU A 80 7.08 8.04 8.98
N GLY A 81 7.71 8.75 9.91
CA GLY A 81 8.44 9.99 9.64
C GLY A 81 7.55 11.22 9.37
N ILE A 82 6.31 11.20 9.84
CA ILE A 82 5.33 12.29 9.61
C ILE A 82 5.49 13.36 10.70
N SER A 83 5.58 14.64 10.32
CA SER A 83 5.53 15.75 11.27
C SER A 83 4.10 16.06 11.72
N LEU A 84 3.95 16.34 13.01
CA LEU A 84 2.67 16.70 13.63
C LEU A 84 2.49 18.22 13.77
N LYS A 85 3.33 19.02 13.11
CA LYS A 85 3.25 20.48 13.11
C LYS A 85 2.99 20.99 11.69
N LYS A 86 2.11 21.98 11.59
CA LYS A 86 1.71 22.61 10.33
C LYS A 86 2.89 23.30 9.63
N ASP A 87 3.82 23.87 10.40
CA ASP A 87 4.89 24.73 9.88
C ASP A 87 6.08 23.98 9.24
N GLU A 88 6.08 22.64 9.27
CA GLU A 88 7.20 21.81 8.81
C GLU A 88 6.94 21.12 7.45
N LEU A 89 5.77 21.31 6.81
CA LEU A 89 5.40 20.67 5.53
C LEU A 89 5.50 21.57 4.27
N GLU A 90 5.77 22.88 4.41
CA GLU A 90 5.90 23.81 3.28
C GLU A 90 7.24 23.66 2.50
N ALA A 91 8.03 22.61 2.79
CA ALA A 91 9.31 22.38 2.15
C ALA A 91 9.41 20.96 1.58
N SER A 92 8.67 20.67 0.50
CA SER A 92 9.09 19.69 -0.52
C SER A 92 8.29 19.81 -1.82
N PRO A 93 8.91 19.41 -2.94
CA PRO A 93 8.89 20.13 -4.21
C PRO A 93 7.60 19.91 -4.99
N THR A 94 7.24 20.91 -5.78
CA THR A 94 6.32 20.76 -6.92
C THR A 94 6.73 19.52 -7.72
N PHE A 95 5.91 18.48 -7.68
CA PHE A 95 5.97 17.43 -8.69
C PHE A 95 5.31 17.99 -9.94
N GLU A 96 6.12 18.49 -10.87
CA GLU A 96 5.67 18.75 -12.23
C GLU A 96 5.28 17.41 -12.87
N ILE A 97 4.08 17.40 -13.47
CA ILE A 97 3.49 16.28 -14.22
C ILE A 97 4.23 16.12 -15.55
#